data_AF-A0A2H0SBW5-F1
#
_entry.id   AF-A0A2H0SBW5-F1
#
_cell.length_a   1.000
_cell.length_b   1.000
_cell.length_c   1.000
_cell.angle_alpha   90.00
_cell.angle_beta   90.00
_cell.angle_gamma   90.00
#
_symmetry.space_group_name_H-M   'P 1'
#
loop_
_entity.id
_entity.type
_entity.pdbx_description
1 polymer ?
#
loop_
_entity_poly.entity_id
_entity_poly.type
_entity_poly.pdbx_seq_one_letter_code
_entity_poly.pdbx_strand_id
1 'polypeptide(L)'
;MLKEYKTKRDFKKTSEPAGSSRKRSSAQPMFVVQEHHSSHLHYDVRLEIDGVLASWAVPKGPPLDPADKRLAVKTEDHPMEYGTFEGEIPKGEYGGGTVSMWDKGTYENSKLKKDGILMSMKSAVKAGHIEIIFFGKKLKGKYAFIRTAFSGEKKNWLMIKMKIT
;
A
#
# COMPACT_ATOMS: atom_id res chain seq x y z
N MET A 1 -1.85 7.00 -13.44
CA MET A 1 -1.69 6.16 -12.23
C MET A 1 -1.31 4.74 -12.64
N LEU A 2 -2.12 4.01 -13.41
CA LEU A 2 -1.83 2.60 -13.76
C LEU A 2 -0.89 2.36 -14.97
N LYS A 3 -0.29 3.39 -15.57
CA LYS A 3 0.55 3.22 -16.78
C LYS A 3 1.72 2.27 -16.51
N GLU A 4 2.46 2.53 -15.43
CA GLU A 4 3.61 1.72 -15.04
C GLU A 4 3.19 0.29 -14.66
N TYR A 5 2.06 0.14 -13.96
CA TYR A 5 1.48 -1.16 -13.66
C TYR A 5 1.26 -1.98 -14.93
N LYS A 6 0.53 -1.43 -15.91
CA LYS A 6 0.21 -2.11 -17.17
C LYS A 6 1.44 -2.43 -18.01
N THR A 7 2.46 -1.57 -18.01
CA THR A 7 3.70 -1.81 -18.76
C THR A 7 4.53 -2.95 -18.18
N LYS A 8 4.41 -3.25 -16.88
CA LYS A 8 5.18 -4.31 -16.22
C LYS A 8 4.53 -5.70 -16.26
N ARG A 9 3.31 -5.85 -16.82
CA ARG A 9 2.58 -7.13 -16.84
C ARG A 9 2.30 -7.60 -18.24
N ASP A 10 2.40 -8.90 -18.44
CA ASP A 10 1.82 -9.60 -19.58
C ASP A 10 0.52 -10.30 -19.16
N PHE A 11 -0.61 -9.64 -19.38
CA PHE A 11 -1.95 -10.14 -19.01
C PHE A 11 -2.40 -11.38 -19.81
N LYS A 12 -1.60 -11.86 -20.77
CA LYS A 12 -1.83 -13.17 -21.40
C LYS A 12 -1.25 -14.32 -20.57
N LYS A 13 -0.36 -14.01 -19.62
CA LYS A 13 0.34 -15.00 -18.79
C LYS A 13 -0.10 -14.93 -17.33
N THR A 14 -0.26 -13.71 -16.80
CA THR A 14 -0.69 -13.52 -15.41
C THR A 14 -2.23 -13.47 -15.30
N SER A 15 -2.77 -14.02 -14.21
CA SER A 15 -4.17 -13.86 -13.83
C SER A 15 -4.46 -12.55 -13.09
N GLU A 16 -3.45 -11.69 -12.94
CA GLU A 16 -3.62 -10.36 -12.33
C GLU A 16 -4.62 -9.50 -13.12
N PRO A 17 -5.46 -8.70 -12.45
CA PRO A 17 -6.44 -7.87 -13.11
C PRO A 17 -5.77 -6.74 -13.91
N ALA A 18 -6.19 -6.54 -15.16
CA ALA A 18 -5.73 -5.42 -15.99
C ALA A 18 -6.23 -4.04 -15.49
N GLY A 19 -7.26 -4.02 -14.65
CA GLY A 19 -7.87 -2.83 -14.08
C GLY A 19 -8.86 -2.13 -15.01
N SER A 20 -10.03 -1.75 -14.48
CA SER A 20 -11.02 -0.97 -15.21
C SER A 20 -10.76 0.54 -15.13
N SER A 21 -11.36 1.32 -16.03
CA SER A 21 -11.25 2.79 -16.05
C SER A 21 -12.17 3.50 -15.06
N ARG A 22 -12.98 2.76 -14.28
CA ARG A 22 -13.98 3.35 -13.38
C ARG A 22 -13.33 3.80 -12.08
N LYS A 23 -13.22 5.12 -11.92
CA LYS A 23 -12.94 5.74 -10.62
C LYS A 23 -14.18 5.63 -9.75
N ARG A 24 -14.12 4.84 -8.68
CA ARG A 24 -15.06 4.94 -7.57
C ARG A 24 -14.34 5.68 -6.44
N SER A 25 -14.92 6.78 -5.97
CA SER A 25 -14.50 7.38 -4.70
C SER A 25 -15.34 6.76 -3.60
N SER A 26 -14.74 5.95 -2.75
CA SER A 26 -15.41 5.44 -1.56
C SER A 26 -15.49 6.52 -0.48
N ALA A 27 -16.63 6.62 0.21
CA ALA A 27 -16.75 7.43 1.44
C ALA A 27 -15.89 6.85 2.59
N GLN A 28 -15.54 5.56 2.52
CA GLN A 28 -14.63 4.88 3.43
C GLN A 28 -13.55 4.15 2.62
N PRO A 29 -12.37 4.74 2.43
CA PRO A 29 -11.34 4.14 1.58
C PRO A 29 -10.83 2.84 2.20
N MET A 30 -10.61 1.84 1.35
CA MET A 30 -10.12 0.53 1.80
C MET A 30 -8.60 0.46 1.90
N PHE A 31 -8.12 -0.50 2.69
CA PHE A 31 -6.74 -0.98 2.61
C PHE A 31 -6.71 -2.50 2.51
N VAL A 32 -5.63 -3.00 1.91
CA VAL A 32 -5.29 -4.42 1.92
C VAL A 32 -3.81 -4.60 2.27
N VAL A 33 -3.50 -5.75 2.84
CA VAL A 33 -2.16 -6.26 3.01
C VAL A 33 -2.13 -7.65 2.42
N GLN A 34 -1.30 -7.84 1.40
CA GLN A 34 -1.08 -9.14 0.78
C GLN A 34 0.26 -9.69 1.22
N GLU A 35 0.29 -10.95 1.63
CA GLU A 35 1.53 -11.70 1.83
C GLU A 35 1.97 -12.27 0.49
N HIS A 36 3.21 -11.98 0.10
CA HIS A 36 3.74 -12.28 -1.22
C HIS A 36 5.03 -13.10 -1.11
N HIS A 37 4.92 -14.38 -1.47
CA HIS A 37 6.02 -15.34 -1.55
C HIS A 37 6.64 -15.28 -2.95
N SER A 38 7.40 -14.21 -3.22
CA SER A 38 8.19 -14.08 -4.45
C SER A 38 9.59 -14.66 -4.27
N SER A 39 10.62 -14.08 -4.90
CA SER A 39 12.02 -14.43 -4.59
C SER A 39 12.35 -14.27 -3.11
N HIS A 40 11.69 -13.33 -2.43
CA HIS A 40 11.74 -13.15 -0.99
C HIS A 40 10.33 -12.91 -0.47
N LEU A 41 10.03 -13.49 0.69
CA LEU A 41 8.81 -13.17 1.42
C LEU A 41 8.77 -11.67 1.74
N HIS A 42 7.67 -11.03 1.40
CA HIS A 42 7.36 -9.65 1.79
C HIS A 42 5.85 -9.44 1.86
N TYR A 43 5.45 -8.27 2.32
CA TYR A 43 4.04 -7.91 2.45
C TYR A 43 3.76 -6.64 1.67
N ASP A 44 2.81 -6.68 0.74
CA ASP A 44 2.36 -5.51 0.00
C ASP A 44 1.22 -4.81 0.76
N VAL A 45 1.51 -3.64 1.32
CA VAL A 45 0.51 -2.78 1.95
C VAL A 45 -0.02 -1.81 0.91
N ARG A 46 -1.34 -1.76 0.74
CA ARG A 46 -1.98 -0.93 -0.27
C ARG A 46 -3.13 -0.11 0.32
N LEU A 47 -3.17 1.17 -0.05
CA LEU A 47 -4.21 2.11 0.35
C LEU A 47 -4.99 2.56 -0.88
N GLU A 48 -6.32 2.50 -0.83
CA GLU A 48 -7.18 3.16 -1.83
C GLU A 48 -6.97 4.68 -1.77
N ILE A 49 -6.47 5.27 -2.85
CA ILE A 49 -6.29 6.72 -2.99
C ILE A 49 -6.69 7.11 -4.41
N ASP A 50 -7.68 7.99 -4.56
CA ASP A 50 -8.15 8.52 -5.86
C ASP A 50 -8.46 7.44 -6.92
N GLY A 51 -9.00 6.29 -6.49
CA GLY A 51 -9.42 5.20 -7.37
C GLY A 51 -8.30 4.25 -7.83
N VAL A 52 -7.15 4.26 -7.15
CA VAL A 52 -6.10 3.26 -7.30
C VAL A 52 -5.59 2.79 -5.94
N LEU A 53 -4.85 1.69 -5.93
CA LEU A 53 -4.17 1.16 -4.76
C LEU A 53 -2.72 1.66 -4.72
N ALA A 54 -2.48 2.76 -4.00
CA ALA A 54 -1.13 3.21 -3.69
C ALA A 54 -0.45 2.13 -2.84
N SER A 55 0.63 1.54 -3.38
CA SER A 55 1.23 0.32 -2.83
C SER A 55 2.65 0.51 -2.31
N TRP A 56 3.00 -0.22 -1.25
CA TRP A 56 4.34 -0.34 -0.69
C TRP A 56 4.65 -1.80 -0.34
N ALA A 57 5.83 -2.29 -0.76
CA ALA A 57 6.38 -3.55 -0.29
C ALA A 57 7.07 -3.37 1.07
N VAL A 58 6.72 -4.20 2.04
CA VAL A 58 7.22 -4.17 3.42
C VAL A 58 7.89 -5.52 3.71
N PRO A 59 9.22 -5.64 3.53
CA PRO A 59 9.91 -6.94 3.56
C PRO A 59 9.69 -7.74 4.84
N LYS A 60 9.68 -7.05 6.00
CA LYS A 60 9.49 -7.69 7.31
C LYS A 60 8.07 -7.54 7.85
N GLY A 61 7.09 -7.26 6.99
CA GLY A 61 5.69 -7.05 7.35
C GLY A 61 5.40 -5.73 8.07
N PRO A 62 4.13 -5.30 8.13
CA PRO A 62 3.71 -4.11 8.87
C PRO A 62 4.05 -4.23 10.37
N PRO A 63 4.42 -3.14 11.05
CA PRO A 63 4.68 -3.18 12.49
C PRO A 63 3.37 -3.38 13.27
N LEU A 64 3.35 -4.36 14.17
CA LEU A 64 2.27 -4.54 15.14
C LEU A 64 2.57 -3.88 16.49
N ASP A 65 3.85 -3.71 16.80
CA ASP A 65 4.37 -3.03 17.97
C ASP A 65 4.81 -1.59 17.61
N PRO A 66 4.45 -0.54 18.39
CA PRO A 66 4.95 0.83 18.20
C PRO A 66 6.46 1.02 18.33
N ALA A 67 7.19 0.07 18.93
CA ALA A 67 8.66 0.09 18.99
C ALA A 67 9.30 -0.24 17.64
N ASP A 68 8.58 -0.96 16.77
CA ASP A 68 9.10 -1.38 15.48
C ASP A 68 8.99 -0.28 14.42
N LYS A 69 10.09 -0.09 13.67
CA LYS A 69 10.11 0.70 12.44
C LYS A 69 10.38 -0.22 11.27
N ARG A 70 9.49 -0.25 10.29
CA ARG A 70 9.59 -1.15 9.13
C ARG A 70 9.89 -0.34 7.86
N LEU A 71 10.87 -0.79 7.08
CA LEU A 71 11.09 -0.27 5.73
C LEU A 71 9.85 -0.60 4.87
N ALA A 72 9.31 0.41 4.19
CA ALA A 72 8.23 0.31 3.24
C ALA A 72 8.69 0.92 1.91
N VAL A 73 8.88 0.11 0.88
CA VAL A 73 9.36 0.55 -0.43
C VAL A 73 8.16 0.79 -1.32
N LYS A 74 7.97 2.04 -1.79
CA LYS A 74 6.88 2.40 -2.70
C LYS A 74 7.04 1.64 -4.01
N THR A 75 5.98 0.94 -4.42
CA THR A 75 5.85 0.24 -5.71
C THR A 75 4.84 0.96 -6.60
N GLU A 76 4.52 0.39 -7.76
CA GLU A 76 3.55 0.98 -8.68
C GLU A 76 2.14 1.04 -8.06
N ASP A 77 1.32 1.97 -8.54
CA ASP A 77 -0.10 1.95 -8.18
C ASP A 77 -0.78 0.74 -8.82
N HIS A 78 -1.60 0.02 -8.06
CA HIS A 78 -2.32 -1.15 -8.54
C HIS A 78 -3.78 -0.79 -8.82
N PRO A 79 -4.46 -1.52 -9.74
CA PRO A 79 -5.89 -1.32 -9.95
C PRO A 79 -6.69 -1.73 -8.72
N MET A 80 -7.88 -1.15 -8.53
CA MET A 80 -8.73 -1.46 -7.37
C MET A 80 -9.10 -2.94 -7.28
N GLU A 81 -9.30 -3.57 -8.43
CA GLU A 81 -9.60 -4.99 -8.56
C GLU A 81 -8.47 -5.89 -8.04
N TYR A 82 -7.24 -5.36 -7.96
CA TYR A 82 -6.10 -6.10 -7.37
C TYR A 82 -6.26 -6.29 -5.86
N GLY A 83 -7.04 -5.45 -5.19
CA GLY A 83 -7.23 -5.51 -3.75
C GLY A 83 -7.89 -6.80 -3.26
N THR A 84 -8.48 -7.59 -4.16
CA THR A 84 -9.07 -8.90 -3.85
C THR A 84 -8.35 -10.04 -4.55
N PHE A 85 -7.22 -9.77 -5.22
CA PHE A 85 -6.45 -10.80 -5.90
C PHE A 85 -5.73 -11.70 -4.88
N GLU A 86 -5.90 -12.99 -5.05
CA GLU A 86 -5.15 -14.06 -4.38
C GLU A 86 -4.87 -15.12 -5.45
N GLY A 87 -3.66 -15.67 -5.48
CA GLY A 87 -3.26 -16.63 -6.49
C GLY A 87 -1.77 -16.64 -6.77
N GLU A 88 -1.38 -17.37 -7.82
CA GLU A 88 0.00 -17.49 -8.26
C GLU A 88 0.26 -16.59 -9.46
N ILE A 89 1.32 -15.78 -9.37
CA ILE A 89 1.89 -15.05 -10.50
C ILE A 89 3.01 -15.93 -11.08
N PRO A 90 2.97 -16.28 -12.39
CA PRO A 90 3.92 -17.21 -12.97
C PRO A 90 5.38 -16.83 -12.71
N LYS A 91 6.22 -17.85 -12.48
CA LYS A 91 7.66 -17.64 -12.30
C LYS A 91 8.27 -16.95 -13.54
N GLY A 92 9.07 -15.92 -13.31
CA GLY A 92 9.72 -15.13 -14.36
C GLY A 92 8.92 -13.89 -14.80
N GLU A 93 7.64 -13.81 -14.44
CA GLU A 93 6.87 -12.58 -14.57
C GLU A 93 7.21 -11.60 -13.44
N TYR A 94 6.92 -10.31 -13.67
CA TYR A 94 7.16 -9.28 -12.66
C TYR A 94 6.26 -9.53 -11.44
N GLY A 95 6.89 -9.72 -10.27
CA GLY A 95 6.17 -10.13 -9.07
C GLY A 95 5.78 -11.61 -9.07
N GLY A 96 6.48 -12.48 -9.81
CA GLY A 96 6.27 -13.92 -9.77
C GLY A 96 6.36 -14.48 -8.36
N GLY A 97 5.39 -15.31 -7.97
CA GLY A 97 5.23 -15.79 -6.60
C GLY A 97 3.77 -16.03 -6.22
N THR A 98 3.56 -16.56 -5.02
CA THR A 98 2.20 -16.73 -4.48
C THR A 98 1.79 -15.48 -3.70
N VAL A 99 0.60 -14.97 -4.00
CA VAL A 99 -0.03 -13.82 -3.32
C VAL A 99 -1.24 -14.33 -2.54
N SER A 100 -1.30 -14.02 -1.25
CA SER A 100 -2.44 -14.34 -0.38
C SER A 100 -2.86 -13.15 0.46
N MET A 101 -4.12 -13.11 0.89
CA MET A 101 -4.65 -12.01 1.70
C MET A 101 -4.20 -12.15 3.15
N TRP A 102 -3.41 -11.19 3.64
CA TRP A 102 -2.96 -11.18 5.03
C TRP A 102 -3.88 -10.37 5.95
N ASP A 103 -4.33 -9.19 5.52
CA ASP A 103 -5.32 -8.37 6.22
C ASP A 103 -6.05 -7.45 5.24
N LYS A 104 -7.26 -7.01 5.61
CA LYS A 104 -8.04 -6.04 4.85
C LYS A 104 -9.00 -5.30 5.76
N GLY A 105 -9.36 -4.09 5.37
CA GLY A 105 -10.33 -3.28 6.09
C GLY A 105 -10.47 -1.90 5.47
N THR A 106 -10.91 -0.95 6.29
CA THR A 106 -10.95 0.47 5.92
C THR A 106 -9.89 1.24 6.69
N TYR A 107 -9.60 2.46 6.23
CA TYR A 107 -8.77 3.37 6.98
C TYR A 107 -9.37 4.77 6.97
N GLU A 108 -9.03 5.56 8.00
CA GLU A 108 -9.33 6.99 8.04
C GLU A 108 -8.05 7.79 7.90
N ASN A 109 -8.12 8.87 7.14
CA ASN A 109 -7.04 9.84 7.07
C ASN A 109 -7.04 10.72 8.32
N SER A 110 -5.90 10.82 9.00
CA SER A 110 -5.72 11.67 10.18
C SER A 110 -4.67 12.75 9.97
N LYS A 111 -4.15 12.93 8.73
CA LYS A 111 -3.07 13.88 8.48
C LYS A 111 -3.60 15.30 8.34
N LEU A 112 -3.28 16.16 9.30
CA LEU A 112 -3.60 17.58 9.25
C LEU A 112 -2.47 18.39 8.58
N LYS A 113 -2.85 19.47 7.91
CA LYS A 113 -1.97 20.58 7.53
C LYS A 113 -1.68 21.45 8.75
N LYS A 114 -0.81 22.45 8.60
CA LYS A 114 -0.45 23.40 9.66
C LYS A 114 -1.64 24.23 10.18
N ASP A 115 -2.63 24.47 9.33
CA ASP A 115 -3.86 25.21 9.64
C ASP A 115 -4.95 24.35 10.30
N GLY A 116 -4.65 23.08 10.63
CA GLY A 116 -5.60 22.15 11.23
C GLY A 116 -6.57 21.49 10.23
N ILE A 117 -6.47 21.80 8.93
CA ILE A 117 -7.34 21.21 7.91
C ILE A 117 -6.78 19.86 7.46
N LEU A 118 -7.65 18.88 7.24
CA LEU A 118 -7.25 17.56 6.73
C LEU A 118 -6.55 17.70 5.37
N MET A 119 -5.34 17.15 5.27
CA MET A 119 -4.58 17.07 4.03
C MET A 119 -5.13 15.93 3.18
N SER A 120 -5.41 16.15 1.88
CA SER A 120 -5.82 15.04 1.02
C SER A 120 -4.75 13.94 0.96
N MET A 121 -5.17 12.68 0.86
CA MET A 121 -4.24 11.54 0.83
C MET A 121 -3.19 11.66 -0.28
N LYS A 122 -3.59 12.12 -1.47
CA LYS A 122 -2.65 12.40 -2.57
C LYS A 122 -1.60 13.47 -2.22
N SER A 123 -2.00 14.52 -1.50
CA SER A 123 -1.06 15.55 -1.03
C SER A 123 -0.14 15.00 0.04
N ALA A 124 -0.63 14.15 0.94
CA ALA A 124 0.16 13.48 1.98
C ALA A 124 1.25 12.56 1.37
N VAL A 125 0.89 11.77 0.36
CA VAL A 125 1.85 10.95 -0.43
C VAL A 125 2.90 11.84 -1.09
N LYS A 126 2.48 12.94 -1.74
CA LYS A 126 3.42 13.89 -2.39
C LYS A 126 4.36 14.53 -1.38
N ALA A 127 3.83 14.95 -0.22
CA ALA A 127 4.59 15.54 0.88
C ALA A 127 5.57 14.54 1.53
N GLY A 128 5.34 13.22 1.39
CA GLY A 128 6.19 12.21 1.99
C GLY A 128 5.80 11.86 3.43
N HIS A 129 4.57 12.19 3.85
CA HIS A 129 4.12 11.96 5.22
C HIS A 129 2.62 11.69 5.23
N ILE A 130 2.26 10.44 5.50
CA ILE A 130 0.88 9.96 5.65
C ILE A 130 0.67 9.62 7.12
N GLU A 131 -0.50 9.99 7.66
CA GLU A 131 -0.99 9.52 8.95
C GLU A 131 -2.42 9.02 8.76
N ILE A 132 -2.66 7.77 9.16
CA ILE A 132 -3.96 7.11 9.01
C ILE A 132 -4.30 6.29 10.24
N ILE A 133 -5.57 5.95 10.40
CA ILE A 133 -6.07 4.99 11.39
C ILE A 133 -6.57 3.76 10.64
N PHE A 134 -5.99 2.59 10.91
CA PHE A 134 -6.45 1.33 10.32
C PHE A 134 -7.58 0.71 11.13
N PHE A 135 -8.58 0.18 10.42
CA PHE A 135 -9.70 -0.60 10.93
C PHE A 135 -9.70 -2.00 10.29
N GLY A 136 -8.64 -2.76 10.53
CA GLY A 136 -8.47 -4.14 10.06
C GLY A 136 -8.70 -5.19 11.13
N LYS A 137 -8.50 -6.46 10.74
CA LYS A 137 -8.47 -7.56 11.71
C LYS A 137 -7.15 -7.59 12.47
N LYS A 138 -6.03 -7.36 11.76
CA LYS A 138 -4.66 -7.37 12.33
C LYS A 138 -4.14 -5.95 12.54
N LEU A 139 -4.18 -5.11 11.51
CA LEU A 139 -3.77 -3.71 11.62
C LEU A 139 -4.89 -2.87 12.22
N LYS A 140 -4.61 -2.29 13.38
CA LYS A 140 -5.56 -1.46 14.13
C LYS A 140 -4.87 -0.24 14.73
N GLY A 141 -5.57 0.89 14.74
CA GLY A 141 -5.10 2.13 15.35
C GLY A 141 -4.26 2.99 14.41
N LYS A 142 -3.56 3.98 14.97
CA LYS A 142 -2.88 5.02 14.19
C LYS A 142 -1.52 4.58 13.67
N TYR A 143 -1.23 4.87 12.40
CA TYR A 143 0.01 4.57 11.71
C TYR A 143 0.52 5.77 10.93
N ALA A 144 1.83 5.85 10.76
CA ALA A 144 2.49 6.82 9.90
C ALA A 144 3.33 6.14 8.81
N PHE A 145 3.32 6.72 7.60
CA PHE A 145 4.28 6.41 6.54
C PHE A 145 5.10 7.67 6.28
N ILE A 146 6.42 7.57 6.46
CA ILE A 146 7.34 8.71 6.36
C ILE A 146 8.40 8.40 5.30
N ARG A 147 8.43 9.19 4.22
CA ARG A 147 9.43 9.06 3.17
C ARG A 147 10.80 9.50 3.70
N THR A 148 11.78 8.64 3.54
CA THR A 148 13.15 8.90 3.98
C THR A 148 13.97 9.54 2.86
N ALA A 149 14.97 10.34 3.22
CA ALA A 149 15.90 10.96 2.28
C ALA A 149 17.21 10.17 2.09
N PHE A 150 17.42 9.10 2.86
CA PHE A 150 18.73 8.44 3.07
C PHE A 150 19.40 7.83 1.83
N SER A 151 18.67 7.60 0.73
CA SER A 151 19.26 6.99 -0.48
C SER A 151 19.15 7.82 -1.75
N GLY A 152 18.67 9.07 -1.69
CA GLY A 152 18.33 9.86 -2.89
C GLY A 152 17.14 9.33 -3.70
N GLU A 153 16.72 8.08 -3.45
CA GLU A 153 15.59 7.44 -4.10
C GLU A 153 14.28 7.79 -3.38
N LYS A 154 13.36 8.45 -4.09
CA LYS A 154 12.04 8.86 -3.56
C LYS A 154 11.09 7.68 -3.24
N LYS A 155 11.56 6.44 -3.30
CA LYS A 155 10.78 5.21 -3.09
C LYS A 155 10.86 4.65 -1.67
N ASN A 156 11.83 5.05 -0.84
CA ASN A 156 12.00 4.45 0.49
C ASN A 156 11.23 5.20 1.58
N TRP A 157 10.36 4.49 2.30
CA TRP A 157 9.56 4.99 3.41
C TRP A 157 9.77 4.16 4.67
N LEU A 158 9.41 4.73 5.81
CA LEU A 158 9.23 4.01 7.07
C LEU A 158 7.74 3.89 7.35
N MET A 159 7.29 2.70 7.70
CA MET A 159 5.98 2.44 8.29
C MET A 159 6.15 2.28 9.79
N ILE A 160 5.35 3.01 10.57
CA ILE A 160 5.44 3.09 12.03
C ILE A 160 4.04 3.00 12.61
N LYS A 161 3.83 2.14 13.62
CA LYS A 161 2.62 2.17 14.45
C LYS A 161 2.80 3.26 15.49
N MET A 162 1.85 4.20 15.57
CA MET A 162 1.92 5.30 16.52
C MET A 162 1.39 4.84 17.88
N LYS A 163 2.05 5.28 18.96
CA LYS A 163 1.55 5.07 20.32
C LYS A 163 0.26 5.88 20.50
N ILE A 164 -0.71 5.29 21.17
CA ILE A 164 -1.83 6.04 21.73
C ILE A 164 -1.28 6.63 23.04
N THR A 165 -1.02 7.94 23.04
CA THR A 165 -0.75 8.72 24.26
C THR A 165 -2.06 9.14 24.89
#